data_AF-A0A8K0HUS5-F1
#
_entry.id   AF-A0A8K0HUS5-F1
#
_cell.length_a   1.000
_cell.length_b   1.000
_cell.length_c   1.000
_cell.angle_alpha   90.00
_cell.angle_beta   90.00
_cell.angle_gamma   90.00
#
_symmetry.space_group_name_H-M   'P 1'
#
loop_
_entity.id
_entity.type
_entity.pdbx_description
1 polymer ?
#
loop_
_entity_poly.entity_id
_entity_poly.type
_entity_poly.pdbx_seq_one_letter_code
_entity_poly.pdbx_strand_id
1 'polypeptide(L)'
;MIPGAEGVTIGELLKKKAEEGVTVLVMIWKDRTSVSLLGNAGLMKTHDEETCKFFEGSKVKCFLCPRNADRSLTAVQHVEVGMEFTHHQKIVCLDAPMSNGACRIVSFVGGIDLTDGRYDDENHTLFRNLDTTYLYDFQQHNFPHADLRHGDVTHESWNVQVFRSIDDASVVGFPSDPSEAAKLGLMSAKDNQYFFGSCSSWRQDQDSGCLNLIPIEIALKIASKIRRGERAIEEAGLGGKAHPCDYLNFFCLGNREVRYPGEYIPPERPEPGSDYWRAQVNRRFLIYVHSKLMIVDDEYVIIGSANLNQRSLAGDRDTEIAHGAYQPAHLNRPDEPARGLIYGYRMSLWYEHFMSHHKHLSHVFFEPESLKCVRTVKRIAEDLWQKFVGDEVVNLPGHLLPFPIQVSEAGELSELPVDGFFPDTKAPVKGEKSEILPPILTT
;
A
#
# COMPACT_ATOMS: atom_id res chain seq x y z
N MET A 1 0.90 26.03 5.24
CA MET A 1 2.31 26.37 4.97
C MET A 1 3.05 26.66 6.27
N ILE A 2 4.22 26.05 6.47
CA ILE A 2 5.13 26.41 7.56
C ILE A 2 5.96 27.64 7.10
N PRO A 3 6.07 28.72 7.89
CA PRO A 3 6.85 29.89 7.51
C PRO A 3 8.31 29.52 7.18
N GLY A 4 8.76 29.85 5.96
CA GLY A 4 10.12 29.57 5.49
C GLY A 4 10.37 28.16 4.96
N ALA A 5 9.33 27.36 4.70
CA ALA A 5 9.43 26.05 4.03
C ALA A 5 9.12 26.11 2.51
N GLU A 6 8.56 27.22 2.02
CA GLU A 6 8.17 27.40 0.62
C GLU A 6 9.40 27.44 -0.30
N GLY A 7 9.41 26.60 -1.34
CA GLY A 7 10.54 26.46 -2.28
C GLY A 7 11.79 25.77 -1.71
N VAL A 8 11.73 25.19 -0.50
CA VAL A 8 12.87 24.48 0.12
C VAL A 8 12.71 22.98 -0.06
N THR A 9 13.65 22.34 -0.75
CA THR A 9 13.67 20.88 -0.90
C THR A 9 13.98 20.18 0.43
N ILE A 10 13.52 18.94 0.60
CA ILE A 10 13.80 18.15 1.80
C ILE A 10 15.32 18.03 2.07
N GLY A 11 16.12 17.88 1.02
CA GLY A 11 17.57 17.80 1.13
C GLY A 11 18.21 19.07 1.71
N GLU A 12 17.81 20.25 1.23
CA GLU A 12 18.32 21.53 1.76
C GLU A 12 17.78 21.83 3.16
N LEU A 13 16.54 21.42 3.47
CA LEU A 13 16.00 21.47 4.83
C LEU A 13 16.85 20.64 5.81
N LEU A 14 17.19 19.40 5.45
CA LEU A 14 18.01 18.52 6.29
C LEU A 14 19.44 19.08 6.49
N LYS A 15 20.07 19.62 5.43
CA LYS A 15 21.36 20.33 5.56
C LYS A 15 21.26 21.52 6.52
N LYS A 16 20.25 22.37 6.37
CA LYS A 16 20.02 23.53 7.25
C LYS A 16 19.83 23.11 8.71
N LYS A 17 19.03 22.08 8.98
CA LYS A 17 18.84 21.57 10.35
C LYS A 17 20.15 21.01 10.95
N ALA A 18 20.98 20.35 10.14
CA ALA A 18 22.29 19.88 10.58
C ALA A 18 23.27 21.04 10.87
N GLU A 19 23.21 22.13 10.09
CA GLU A 19 23.97 23.36 10.37
C GLU A 19 23.55 24.05 11.66
N GLU A 20 22.24 24.06 11.97
CA GLU A 20 21.67 24.52 13.24
C GLU A 20 21.99 23.61 14.44
N GLY A 21 22.74 22.51 14.24
CA GLY A 21 23.22 21.62 15.30
C GLY A 21 22.34 20.39 15.57
N VAL A 22 21.27 20.16 14.80
CA VAL A 22 20.47 18.94 14.91
C VAL A 22 21.29 17.75 14.39
N THR A 23 21.27 16.62 15.10
CA THR A 23 21.89 15.39 14.61
C THR A 23 20.99 14.75 13.55
N VAL A 24 21.32 14.97 12.27
CA VAL A 24 20.60 14.39 11.14
C VAL A 24 21.31 13.13 10.65
N LEU A 25 20.64 11.98 10.79
CA LEU A 25 21.09 10.68 10.29
C LEU A 25 20.11 10.22 9.20
N VAL A 26 20.62 9.79 8.05
CA VAL A 26 19.82 9.28 6.93
C VAL A 26 20.35 7.90 6.55
N MET A 27 19.49 6.89 6.57
CA MET A 27 19.81 5.53 6.13
C MET A 27 19.00 5.24 4.87
N ILE A 28 19.67 4.92 3.78
CA ILE A 28 19.05 4.67 2.47
C ILE A 28 19.44 3.26 2.03
N TRP A 29 18.50 2.48 1.50
CA TRP A 29 18.83 1.20 0.89
C TRP A 29 19.85 1.41 -0.24
N LYS A 30 20.93 0.62 -0.22
CA LYS A 30 21.92 0.61 -1.30
C LYS A 30 21.46 -0.33 -2.40
N ASP A 31 21.06 0.20 -3.55
CA ASP A 31 20.84 -0.63 -4.73
C ASP A 31 22.20 -1.14 -5.23
N ARG A 32 22.33 -2.48 -5.35
CA ARG A 32 23.54 -3.13 -5.88
C ARG A 32 23.44 -3.44 -7.37
N THR A 33 22.25 -3.31 -7.98
CA THR A 33 22.02 -3.54 -9.42
C THR A 33 22.53 -2.38 -10.28
N SER A 34 22.82 -1.23 -9.67
CA SER A 34 23.38 -0.01 -10.29
C SER A 34 24.74 -0.19 -10.97
N VAL A 35 25.42 -1.34 -10.81
CA VAL A 35 26.81 -1.56 -11.25
C VAL A 35 26.89 -2.20 -12.64
N SER A 36 26.77 -1.35 -13.66
CA SER A 36 27.46 -1.43 -14.96
C SER A 36 27.57 -2.81 -15.66
N LEU A 37 26.44 -3.44 -16.02
CA LEU A 37 26.44 -4.51 -17.04
C LEU A 37 25.23 -4.46 -18.00
N LEU A 38 24.15 -3.80 -17.60
CA LEU A 38 23.04 -3.39 -18.47
C LEU A 38 22.84 -1.88 -18.27
N GLY A 39 22.77 -1.11 -19.36
CA GLY A 39 23.13 0.31 -19.36
C GLY A 39 22.27 1.23 -18.49
N ASN A 40 22.92 1.94 -17.56
CA ASN A 40 22.59 3.24 -16.96
C ASN A 40 21.13 3.58 -16.56
N ALA A 41 20.27 2.58 -16.35
CA ALA A 41 19.02 2.72 -15.63
C ALA A 41 18.85 1.47 -14.75
N GLY A 42 19.12 1.60 -13.45
CA GLY A 42 18.90 0.50 -12.49
C GLY A 42 17.44 0.06 -12.50
N LEU A 43 17.19 -1.26 -12.38
CA LEU A 43 15.84 -1.82 -12.52
C LEU A 43 14.83 -1.18 -11.55
N MET A 44 15.29 -0.74 -10.38
CA MET A 44 14.46 -0.21 -9.30
C MET A 44 14.37 1.32 -9.25
N LYS A 45 15.03 2.03 -10.17
CA LYS A 45 15.03 3.51 -10.28
C LYS A 45 15.25 4.25 -8.93
N THR A 46 16.24 3.84 -8.15
CA THR A 46 16.60 4.53 -6.90
C THR A 46 17.52 5.73 -7.14
N HIS A 47 17.43 6.71 -6.24
CA HIS A 47 18.31 7.88 -6.18
C HIS A 47 19.32 7.77 -5.01
N ASP A 48 19.70 6.56 -4.60
CA ASP A 48 20.47 6.32 -3.37
C ASP A 48 21.90 6.85 -3.45
N GLU A 49 22.64 6.54 -4.53
CA GLU A 49 23.98 7.11 -4.74
C GLU A 49 23.95 8.64 -4.89
N GLU A 50 22.96 9.17 -5.61
CA GLU A 50 22.82 10.61 -5.86
C GLU A 50 22.50 11.37 -4.56
N THR A 51 21.63 10.81 -3.73
CA THR A 51 21.30 11.37 -2.41
C THR A 51 22.50 11.32 -1.48
N CYS A 52 23.28 10.24 -1.50
CA CYS A 52 24.51 10.15 -0.70
C CYS A 52 25.55 11.19 -1.14
N LYS A 53 25.74 11.39 -2.45
CA LYS A 53 26.60 12.45 -3.02
C LYS A 53 26.09 13.85 -2.68
N PHE A 54 24.78 14.08 -2.70
CA PHE A 54 24.16 15.36 -2.37
C PHE A 54 24.43 15.83 -0.93
N PHE A 55 24.57 14.90 0.02
CA PHE A 55 24.92 15.18 1.42
C PHE A 55 26.44 15.22 1.69
N GLU A 56 27.29 14.86 0.72
CA GLU A 56 28.75 14.87 0.88
C GLU A 56 29.25 16.29 1.22
N GLY A 57 30.19 16.37 2.17
CA GLY A 57 30.70 17.64 2.70
C GLY A 57 29.75 18.42 3.61
N SER A 58 28.50 17.99 3.80
CA SER A 58 27.57 18.59 4.77
C SER A 58 27.67 17.95 6.16
N LYS A 59 26.98 18.54 7.15
CA LYS A 59 26.83 17.94 8.50
C LYS A 59 25.81 16.79 8.57
N VAL A 60 25.06 16.51 7.50
CA VAL A 60 24.13 15.37 7.43
C VAL A 60 24.92 14.07 7.29
N LYS A 61 24.65 13.08 8.14
CA LYS A 61 25.29 11.77 8.06
C LYS A 61 24.40 10.82 7.26
N CYS A 62 24.69 10.70 5.96
CA CYS A 62 24.01 9.79 5.06
C CYS A 62 24.76 8.44 4.98
N PHE A 63 24.03 7.34 5.05
CA PHE A 63 24.54 5.97 5.02
C PHE A 63 23.84 5.15 3.93
N LEU A 64 24.63 4.56 3.03
CA LEU A 64 24.17 3.54 2.10
C LEU A 64 24.15 2.18 2.82
N CYS A 65 22.96 1.66 3.06
CA CYS A 65 22.69 0.44 3.81
C CYS A 65 22.38 -0.70 2.83
N PRO A 66 23.33 -1.62 2.56
CA PRO A 66 23.04 -2.79 1.75
C PRO A 66 22.32 -3.85 2.57
N ARG A 67 21.26 -4.44 2.00
CA ARG A 67 20.69 -5.68 2.52
C ARG A 67 21.68 -6.83 2.26
N ASN A 68 21.97 -7.61 3.29
CA ASN A 68 22.73 -8.85 3.18
C ASN A 68 21.87 -10.01 3.68
N ALA A 69 21.94 -11.15 3.02
CA ALA A 69 21.31 -12.39 3.42
C ALA A 69 21.80 -12.91 4.79
N ASP A 70 21.04 -13.83 5.40
CA ASP A 70 21.50 -14.66 6.52
C ASP A 70 22.90 -15.26 6.22
N ARG A 71 23.79 -15.21 7.20
CA ARG A 71 25.16 -15.74 7.18
C ARG A 71 25.22 -17.26 7.02
N SER A 72 24.11 -17.96 7.16
CA SER A 72 24.01 -19.42 6.96
C SER A 72 23.98 -19.83 5.47
N LEU A 73 23.80 -18.88 4.55
CA LEU A 73 23.62 -19.14 3.12
C LEU A 73 24.94 -19.41 2.39
N THR A 74 24.85 -20.14 1.28
CA THR A 74 26.02 -20.41 0.43
C THR A 74 26.48 -19.16 -0.32
N ALA A 75 27.74 -19.14 -0.79
CA ALA A 75 28.29 -18.00 -1.50
C ALA A 75 27.50 -17.60 -2.76
N VAL A 76 26.82 -18.54 -3.42
CA VAL A 76 25.95 -18.28 -4.58
C VAL A 76 24.66 -17.58 -4.12
N GLN A 77 23.99 -18.15 -3.11
CA GLN A 77 22.77 -17.57 -2.52
C GLN A 77 23.00 -16.18 -1.91
N HIS A 78 24.20 -15.92 -1.38
CA HIS A 78 24.60 -14.59 -0.91
C HIS A 78 24.71 -13.55 -2.05
N VAL A 79 25.09 -13.98 -3.26
CA VAL A 79 25.15 -13.10 -4.45
C VAL A 79 23.75 -12.83 -4.99
N GLU A 80 22.91 -13.87 -5.08
CA GLU A 80 21.49 -13.76 -5.43
C GLU A 80 20.78 -12.78 -4.47
N VAL A 81 20.64 -13.14 -3.18
CA VAL A 81 19.96 -12.28 -2.18
C VAL A 81 20.58 -10.88 -2.09
N GLY A 82 21.90 -10.77 -2.24
CA GLY A 82 22.62 -9.50 -2.20
C GLY A 82 22.30 -8.53 -3.34
N MET A 83 21.66 -9.00 -4.42
CA MET A 83 21.14 -8.19 -5.53
C MET A 83 19.60 -8.11 -5.54
N GLU A 84 18.91 -8.85 -4.66
CA GLU A 84 17.48 -9.12 -4.78
C GLU A 84 16.60 -8.48 -3.69
N PHE A 85 17.06 -8.41 -2.44
CA PHE A 85 16.25 -7.90 -1.31
C PHE A 85 16.63 -6.48 -0.86
N THR A 86 15.65 -5.79 -0.27
CA THR A 86 15.74 -4.36 0.04
C THR A 86 15.57 -4.02 1.53
N HIS A 87 16.05 -2.84 1.93
CA HIS A 87 15.59 -2.21 3.16
C HIS A 87 14.37 -1.35 2.84
N HIS A 88 13.19 -1.95 2.94
CA HIS A 88 11.94 -1.36 2.44
C HIS A 88 11.22 -0.44 3.46
N GLN A 89 11.74 -0.36 4.69
CA GLN A 89 11.22 0.48 5.79
C GLN A 89 11.19 1.97 5.42
N LYS A 90 10.03 2.63 5.60
CA LYS A 90 9.90 4.10 5.55
C LYS A 90 9.69 4.64 6.97
N ILE A 91 10.68 5.37 7.48
CA ILE A 91 10.71 5.86 8.87
C ILE A 91 11.22 7.30 8.91
N VAL A 92 10.53 8.16 9.65
CA VAL A 92 11.05 9.46 10.10
C VAL A 92 10.91 9.55 11.61
N CYS A 93 12.00 9.74 12.34
CA CYS A 93 12.00 9.90 13.80
C CYS A 93 12.65 11.24 14.17
N LEU A 94 12.00 12.01 15.03
CA LEU A 94 12.46 13.32 15.48
C LEU A 94 12.06 13.60 16.93
N ASP A 95 12.78 14.49 17.60
CA ASP A 95 12.32 15.09 18.84
C ASP A 95 11.38 16.27 18.54
N ALA A 96 10.31 16.38 19.32
CA ALA A 96 9.31 17.43 19.20
C ALA A 96 9.08 18.10 20.57
N PRO A 97 8.95 19.44 20.63
CA PRO A 97 8.70 20.15 21.87
C PRO A 97 7.33 19.81 22.46
N MET A 98 7.27 19.80 23.79
CA MET A 98 6.06 19.71 24.59
C MET A 98 5.75 21.08 25.23
N SER A 99 4.48 21.31 25.58
CA SER A 99 4.01 22.56 26.21
C SER A 99 4.65 22.89 27.56
N ASN A 100 5.24 21.90 28.24
CA ASN A 100 5.97 22.04 29.50
C ASN A 100 7.47 22.31 29.32
N GLY A 101 7.96 22.50 28.09
CA GLY A 101 9.38 22.73 27.79
C GLY A 101 10.26 21.47 27.72
N ALA A 102 9.69 20.27 27.93
CA ALA A 102 10.37 19.02 27.62
C ALA A 102 10.29 18.69 26.10
N CYS A 103 11.05 17.70 25.64
CA CYS A 103 10.87 17.10 24.32
C CYS A 103 10.29 15.69 24.45
N ARG A 104 9.55 15.26 23.43
CA ARG A 104 9.10 13.87 23.21
C ARG A 104 9.62 13.37 21.86
N ILE A 105 9.73 12.06 21.69
CA ILE A 105 9.97 11.48 20.35
C ILE A 105 8.66 11.40 19.59
N VAL A 106 8.70 11.73 18.30
CA VAL A 106 7.63 11.52 17.32
C VAL A 106 8.21 10.69 16.17
N SER A 107 7.48 9.66 15.78
CA SER A 107 7.88 8.73 14.73
C SER A 107 6.76 8.58 13.70
N PHE A 108 7.12 8.65 12.42
CA PHE A 108 6.25 8.37 11.28
C PHE A 108 6.70 7.06 10.65
N VAL A 109 5.74 6.18 10.37
CA VAL A 109 5.92 4.85 9.78
C VAL A 109 4.78 4.63 8.78
N GLY A 110 5.07 4.07 7.61
CA GLY A 110 4.02 3.79 6.61
C GLY A 110 4.58 3.36 5.26
N GLY A 111 3.77 3.54 4.21
CA GLY A 111 4.08 3.14 2.83
C GLY A 111 4.68 4.24 1.94
N ILE A 112 4.90 5.45 2.46
CA ILE A 112 5.31 6.62 1.67
C ILE A 112 6.80 6.90 1.88
N ASP A 113 7.59 6.77 0.82
CA ASP A 113 8.99 7.23 0.77
C ASP A 113 9.05 8.76 0.55
N LEU A 114 10.06 9.43 1.10
CA LEU A 114 10.34 10.85 0.83
C LEU A 114 11.11 11.00 -0.50
N THR A 115 10.42 10.80 -1.61
CA THR A 115 11.02 10.79 -2.96
C THR A 115 9.98 11.14 -4.03
N ASP A 116 10.40 11.20 -5.29
CA ASP A 116 9.58 11.57 -6.45
C ASP A 116 8.37 10.62 -6.67
N GLY A 117 7.29 11.17 -7.24
CA GLY A 117 6.08 10.41 -7.60
C GLY A 117 5.26 9.86 -6.43
N ARG A 118 5.57 10.25 -5.18
CA ARG A 118 4.78 9.90 -3.98
C ARG A 118 3.80 10.99 -3.55
N TYR A 119 4.02 12.21 -4.03
CA TYR A 119 3.12 13.34 -3.80
C TYR A 119 1.90 13.23 -4.72
N ASP A 120 0.70 13.25 -4.12
CA ASP A 120 -0.59 13.23 -4.79
C ASP A 120 -1.67 13.78 -3.83
N ASP A 121 -2.87 14.04 -4.35
CA ASP A 121 -4.05 14.41 -3.57
C ASP A 121 -5.26 13.52 -3.90
N GLU A 122 -6.37 13.67 -3.16
CA GLU A 122 -7.61 12.89 -3.31
C GLU A 122 -8.20 12.84 -4.73
N ASN A 123 -7.84 13.78 -5.60
CA ASN A 123 -8.38 13.90 -6.95
C ASN A 123 -7.61 13.03 -7.93
N HIS A 124 -6.40 12.57 -7.57
CA HIS A 124 -5.53 11.70 -8.36
C HIS A 124 -5.49 12.09 -9.83
N THR A 125 -5.21 13.38 -10.09
CA THR A 125 -5.42 13.99 -11.41
C THR A 125 -4.40 13.46 -12.42
N LEU A 126 -4.90 12.98 -13.57
CA LEU A 126 -4.05 12.38 -14.61
C LEU A 126 -3.45 13.43 -15.56
N PHE A 127 -4.21 14.49 -15.83
CA PHE A 127 -3.86 15.51 -16.83
C PHE A 127 -4.11 16.94 -16.36
N ARG A 128 -4.87 17.14 -15.27
CA ARG A 128 -5.06 18.46 -14.66
C ARG A 128 -3.80 18.87 -13.91
N ASN A 129 -3.57 20.19 -13.84
CA ASN A 129 -2.58 20.80 -12.96
C ASN A 129 -1.11 20.38 -13.18
N LEU A 130 -0.77 19.65 -14.25
CA LEU A 130 0.59 19.19 -14.60
C LEU A 130 1.62 20.33 -14.70
N ASP A 131 1.17 21.56 -14.85
CA ASP A 131 1.94 22.81 -14.93
C ASP A 131 2.00 23.61 -13.60
N THR A 132 1.43 23.09 -12.51
CA THR A 132 1.27 23.80 -11.22
C THR A 132 1.88 23.04 -10.04
N THR A 133 1.08 22.56 -9.07
CA THR A 133 1.56 21.90 -7.84
C THR A 133 2.35 20.62 -8.14
N TYR A 134 2.05 19.91 -9.23
CA TYR A 134 2.82 18.74 -9.67
C TYR A 134 4.21 19.08 -10.22
N LEU A 135 4.55 20.38 -10.32
CA LEU A 135 5.89 20.87 -10.58
C LEU A 135 6.70 21.09 -9.28
N TYR A 136 6.06 21.41 -8.12
CA TYR A 136 6.75 21.85 -6.87
C TYR A 136 5.98 21.72 -5.49
N ASP A 137 4.99 20.82 -5.31
CA ASP A 137 4.21 20.56 -4.05
C ASP A 137 3.42 21.77 -3.46
N PHE A 138 2.54 21.70 -2.44
CA PHE A 138 1.54 20.71 -2.01
C PHE A 138 0.38 21.51 -1.34
N GLN A 139 -0.89 21.29 -1.72
CA GLN A 139 -2.05 21.73 -0.90
C GLN A 139 -3.25 20.77 -0.93
N GLN A 140 -3.84 20.52 0.24
CA GLN A 140 -5.06 19.74 0.51
C GLN A 140 -6.25 20.70 0.79
N HIS A 141 -7.42 20.45 0.20
CA HIS A 141 -8.57 21.39 0.22
C HIS A 141 -9.95 20.79 0.60
N ASN A 142 -10.09 19.48 0.82
CA ASN A 142 -11.40 18.83 1.04
C ASN A 142 -12.18 19.31 2.26
N PHE A 143 -11.52 19.84 3.28
CA PHE A 143 -12.17 20.30 4.50
C PHE A 143 -11.79 21.75 4.81
N PRO A 144 -12.72 22.72 4.69
CA PRO A 144 -12.54 23.96 5.42
C PRO A 144 -12.41 23.60 6.91
N HIS A 145 -11.31 24.06 7.52
CA HIS A 145 -10.86 23.75 8.89
C HIS A 145 -10.03 22.46 9.11
N ALA A 146 -9.63 21.69 8.08
CA ALA A 146 -8.55 20.72 8.27
C ALA A 146 -7.19 21.42 8.40
N ASP A 147 -6.60 21.31 9.57
CA ASP A 147 -5.22 21.71 9.87
C ASP A 147 -4.66 20.66 10.84
N LEU A 148 -3.45 20.18 10.60
CA LEU A 148 -2.76 19.20 11.47
C LEU A 148 -2.57 19.71 12.91
N ARG A 149 -2.75 21.02 13.15
CA ARG A 149 -2.75 21.67 14.47
C ARG A 149 -4.13 21.78 15.12
N HIS A 150 -5.20 21.48 14.38
CA HIS A 150 -6.61 21.55 14.81
C HIS A 150 -7.30 20.18 14.84
N GLY A 151 -6.53 19.07 14.77
CA GLY A 151 -7.03 17.78 15.23
C GLY A 151 -7.45 17.92 16.70
N ASP A 152 -8.73 17.68 16.99
CA ASP A 152 -9.31 17.98 18.29
C ASP A 152 -8.52 17.31 19.42
N VAL A 153 -8.10 18.10 20.41
CA VAL A 153 -7.16 17.68 21.45
C VAL A 153 -7.90 16.96 22.58
N THR A 154 -8.92 16.18 22.23
CA THR A 154 -9.36 15.07 23.05
C THR A 154 -8.21 14.08 23.12
N HIS A 155 -7.62 13.93 24.30
CA HIS A 155 -6.52 13.00 24.59
C HIS A 155 -7.02 11.53 24.57
N GLU A 156 -7.61 11.10 23.46
CA GLU A 156 -8.05 9.73 23.28
C GLU A 156 -6.82 8.82 23.19
N SER A 157 -6.66 7.96 24.19
CA SER A 157 -5.55 7.02 24.27
C SER A 157 -5.60 6.03 23.11
N TRP A 158 -4.42 5.76 22.54
CA TRP A 158 -4.23 4.67 21.59
C TRP A 158 -3.35 3.60 22.23
N ASN A 159 -3.74 2.34 22.06
CA ASN A 159 -2.84 1.21 22.30
C ASN A 159 -2.19 0.86 20.96
N VAL A 160 -0.86 0.91 20.92
CA VAL A 160 -0.07 0.75 19.69
C VAL A 160 1.01 -0.30 19.91
N GLN A 161 1.15 -1.22 18.96
CA GLN A 161 2.23 -2.21 18.91
C GLN A 161 3.00 -2.06 17.59
N VAL A 162 4.33 -2.08 17.67
CA VAL A 162 5.21 -2.05 16.49
C VAL A 162 5.57 -3.47 16.08
N PHE A 163 5.47 -3.74 14.78
CA PHE A 163 5.79 -5.02 14.13
C PHE A 163 6.90 -4.80 13.09
N ARG A 164 7.71 -5.82 12.82
CA ARG A 164 8.80 -5.76 11.83
C ARG A 164 8.98 -7.11 11.13
N SER A 165 9.34 -7.04 9.85
CA SER A 165 10.09 -8.09 9.15
C SER A 165 11.56 -7.68 9.25
N ILE A 166 12.39 -8.39 10.03
CA ILE A 166 13.82 -8.11 10.16
C ILE A 166 14.56 -9.30 10.80
N ASP A 167 15.81 -9.52 10.37
CA ASP A 167 16.71 -10.57 10.86
C ASP A 167 17.94 -10.02 11.62
N ASP A 168 18.74 -10.91 12.20
CA ASP A 168 19.98 -10.58 12.93
C ASP A 168 21.13 -10.11 12.01
N ALA A 169 21.03 -10.34 10.70
CA ALA A 169 21.90 -9.72 9.70
C ALA A 169 21.64 -8.21 9.56
N SER A 170 20.42 -7.75 9.88
CA SER A 170 19.97 -6.36 9.74
C SER A 170 19.84 -5.59 11.05
N VAL A 171 19.82 -6.26 12.22
CA VAL A 171 19.70 -5.61 13.54
C VAL A 171 20.60 -6.24 14.60
N VAL A 172 21.19 -5.40 15.45
CA VAL A 172 21.94 -5.85 16.63
C VAL A 172 21.04 -5.99 17.85
N GLY A 173 21.35 -6.94 18.73
CA GLY A 173 20.70 -7.07 20.05
C GLY A 173 19.55 -8.08 20.14
N PHE A 174 19.29 -8.88 19.10
CA PHE A 174 18.46 -10.07 19.27
C PHE A 174 19.14 -11.09 20.22
N PRO A 175 18.38 -11.82 21.05
CA PRO A 175 18.92 -12.83 21.94
C PRO A 175 19.48 -14.02 21.15
N SER A 176 20.66 -14.49 21.53
CA SER A 176 21.26 -15.72 20.99
C SER A 176 20.73 -17.00 21.64
N ASP A 177 20.02 -16.88 22.77
CA ASP A 177 19.36 -18.00 23.43
C ASP A 177 18.01 -18.32 22.75
N PRO A 178 17.78 -19.57 22.28
CA PRO A 178 16.54 -19.93 21.59
C PRO A 178 15.26 -19.82 22.44
N SER A 179 15.35 -19.96 23.77
CA SER A 179 14.20 -19.79 24.67
C SER A 179 13.82 -18.30 24.78
N GLU A 180 14.80 -17.41 24.95
CA GLU A 180 14.54 -15.96 24.93
C GLU A 180 14.08 -15.48 23.55
N ALA A 181 14.61 -16.05 22.46
CA ALA A 181 14.12 -15.79 21.10
C ALA A 181 12.65 -16.20 20.95
N ALA A 182 12.29 -17.41 21.34
CA ALA A 182 10.91 -17.92 21.26
C ALA A 182 9.92 -17.10 22.12
N LYS A 183 10.33 -16.61 23.30
CA LYS A 183 9.51 -15.70 24.13
C LYS A 183 9.20 -14.37 23.45
N LEU A 184 10.08 -13.90 22.57
CA LEU A 184 9.88 -12.70 21.75
C LEU A 184 9.17 -12.99 20.42
N GLY A 185 8.78 -14.25 20.16
CA GLY A 185 8.20 -14.67 18.88
C GLY A 185 9.21 -14.72 17.72
N LEU A 186 10.51 -14.66 18.01
CA LEU A 186 11.56 -14.81 17.00
C LEU A 186 11.70 -16.30 16.65
N MET A 187 11.82 -16.57 15.35
CA MET A 187 11.99 -17.92 14.81
C MET A 187 13.39 -18.04 14.19
N SER A 188 14.05 -19.18 14.38
CA SER A 188 15.29 -19.48 13.64
C SER A 188 14.94 -19.73 12.17
N ALA A 189 15.64 -19.05 11.25
CA ALA A 189 15.37 -19.17 9.82
C ALA A 189 15.55 -20.61 9.33
N LYS A 190 14.43 -21.30 9.06
CA LYS A 190 14.36 -22.50 8.20
C LYS A 190 12.96 -22.94 7.77
N ASP A 191 11.89 -22.41 8.38
CA ASP A 191 10.51 -22.65 7.94
C ASP A 191 9.74 -21.32 7.74
N ASN A 192 8.91 -21.27 6.71
CA ASN A 192 8.55 -20.06 5.94
C ASN A 192 7.05 -19.70 6.03
N GLN A 193 6.64 -18.41 5.89
CA GLN A 193 5.23 -18.01 6.04
C GLN A 193 4.76 -16.63 5.44
N TYR A 194 4.89 -16.28 4.12
CA TYR A 194 4.64 -14.89 3.54
C TYR A 194 3.60 -14.80 2.29
N PHE A 195 2.93 -13.65 1.87
CA PHE A 195 1.56 -13.55 1.13
C PHE A 195 1.45 -13.10 -0.34
N PHE A 196 0.58 -13.66 -1.19
CA PHE A 196 0.98 -14.56 -2.25
C PHE A 196 1.80 -15.68 -1.64
N GLY A 197 1.14 -16.82 -1.56
CA GLY A 197 0.96 -17.30 -0.21
C GLY A 197 0.02 -18.48 -0.13
N SER A 198 0.22 -19.30 0.89
CA SER A 198 -0.47 -20.59 1.04
C SER A 198 -0.34 -21.43 -0.23
N CYS A 199 0.84 -21.47 -0.86
CA CYS A 199 1.09 -22.25 -2.08
C CYS A 199 0.78 -23.73 -1.87
N SER A 200 1.01 -24.26 -0.66
CA SER A 200 0.54 -25.57 -0.19
C SER A 200 -0.96 -25.83 -0.36
N SER A 201 -1.78 -24.79 -0.50
CA SER A 201 -3.23 -24.83 -0.74
C SER A 201 -3.63 -24.49 -2.19
N TRP A 202 -2.67 -24.18 -3.07
CA TRP A 202 -2.95 -23.94 -4.49
C TRP A 202 -3.18 -25.26 -5.24
N ARG A 203 -3.87 -25.21 -6.39
CA ARG A 203 -4.09 -26.40 -7.24
C ARG A 203 -2.84 -26.83 -8.01
N GLN A 204 -1.89 -25.91 -8.22
CA GLN A 204 -0.63 -26.07 -8.96
C GLN A 204 0.44 -25.18 -8.28
N ASP A 205 1.72 -25.38 -8.58
CA ASP A 205 2.85 -24.59 -8.06
C ASP A 205 2.94 -24.50 -6.52
N GLN A 206 2.64 -25.63 -5.86
CA GLN A 206 2.66 -25.75 -4.39
C GLN A 206 4.07 -25.64 -3.77
N ASP A 207 5.10 -25.81 -4.60
CA ASP A 207 6.52 -25.75 -4.28
C ASP A 207 7.16 -24.36 -4.53
N SER A 208 6.37 -23.37 -4.95
CA SER A 208 6.82 -21.99 -5.24
C SER A 208 7.44 -21.21 -4.06
N GLY A 209 7.40 -21.74 -2.84
CA GLY A 209 7.95 -21.10 -1.63
C GLY A 209 7.10 -19.95 -1.07
N CYS A 210 5.86 -19.79 -1.57
CA CYS A 210 4.87 -18.77 -1.24
C CYS A 210 4.00 -19.19 -0.03
N LEU A 211 4.48 -19.07 1.21
CA LEU A 211 4.06 -19.96 2.31
C LEU A 211 3.17 -19.37 3.43
N ASN A 212 2.75 -18.10 3.42
CA ASN A 212 1.98 -17.59 4.58
C ASN A 212 0.60 -18.20 4.74
N LEU A 213 0.03 -17.81 5.87
CA LEU A 213 -1.33 -18.08 6.21
C LEU A 213 -2.30 -16.91 5.98
N ILE A 214 -1.94 -15.64 5.79
CA ILE A 214 -2.94 -14.55 5.63
C ILE A 214 -4.01 -14.80 4.51
N PRO A 215 -3.79 -15.47 3.34
CA PRO A 215 -4.85 -15.68 2.34
C PRO A 215 -5.73 -16.86 2.73
N ILE A 216 -5.14 -17.97 3.19
CA ILE A 216 -5.89 -19.11 3.70
C ILE A 216 -6.60 -18.76 5.01
N GLU A 217 -6.09 -17.89 5.87
CA GLU A 217 -6.75 -17.39 7.08
C GLU A 217 -7.93 -16.49 6.74
N ILE A 218 -7.80 -15.57 5.76
CA ILE A 218 -8.95 -14.82 5.24
C ILE A 218 -10.00 -15.80 4.70
N ALA A 219 -9.61 -16.75 3.85
CA ALA A 219 -10.53 -17.74 3.27
C ALA A 219 -11.18 -18.65 4.33
N LEU A 220 -10.42 -19.12 5.33
CA LEU A 220 -10.89 -19.97 6.44
C LEU A 220 -11.77 -19.17 7.41
N LYS A 221 -11.47 -17.90 7.67
CA LYS A 221 -12.30 -16.99 8.47
C LYS A 221 -13.64 -16.74 7.77
N ILE A 222 -13.63 -16.47 6.47
CA ILE A 222 -14.83 -16.34 5.64
C ILE A 222 -15.63 -17.65 5.65
N ALA A 223 -15.02 -18.78 5.32
CA ALA A 223 -15.68 -20.07 5.32
C ALA A 223 -16.21 -20.47 6.72
N SER A 224 -15.55 -20.04 7.79
CA SER A 224 -15.99 -20.20 9.18
C SER A 224 -17.19 -19.31 9.53
N LYS A 225 -17.27 -18.08 8.99
CA LYS A 225 -18.47 -17.23 9.11
C LYS A 225 -19.62 -17.79 8.25
N ILE A 226 -19.35 -18.20 7.01
CA ILE A 226 -20.33 -18.84 6.10
C ILE A 226 -20.95 -20.07 6.75
N ARG A 227 -20.16 -21.08 7.18
CA ARG A 227 -20.70 -22.29 7.83
C ARG A 227 -21.53 -22.03 9.10
N ARG A 228 -21.31 -20.90 9.78
CA ARG A 228 -22.13 -20.47 10.92
C ARG A 228 -23.42 -19.79 10.47
N GLY A 229 -23.35 -18.95 9.44
CA GLY A 229 -24.49 -18.30 8.82
C GLY A 229 -25.42 -19.29 8.12
N GLU A 230 -24.89 -20.18 7.29
CA GLU A 230 -25.62 -21.27 6.62
C GLU A 230 -26.38 -22.11 7.65
N ARG A 231 -25.69 -22.57 8.71
CA ARG A 231 -26.35 -23.32 9.79
C ARG A 231 -27.51 -22.54 10.42
N ALA A 232 -27.32 -21.27 10.74
CA ALA A 232 -28.38 -20.43 11.30
C ALA A 232 -29.54 -20.16 10.31
N ILE A 233 -29.24 -20.07 9.01
CA ILE A 233 -30.22 -19.86 7.93
C ILE A 233 -31.01 -21.14 7.63
N GLU A 234 -30.36 -22.31 7.68
CA GLU A 234 -30.98 -23.63 7.58
C GLU A 234 -31.87 -23.91 8.81
N GLU A 235 -31.36 -23.67 10.02
CA GLU A 235 -32.13 -23.75 11.28
C GLU A 235 -33.35 -22.80 11.29
N ALA A 236 -33.27 -21.66 10.61
CA ALA A 236 -34.36 -20.69 10.45
C ALA A 236 -35.25 -20.92 9.20
N GLY A 237 -34.91 -21.84 8.30
CA GLY A 237 -35.68 -22.12 7.08
C GLY A 237 -35.64 -21.04 5.99
N LEU A 238 -34.61 -20.18 5.95
CA LEU A 238 -34.53 -18.99 5.09
C LEU A 238 -33.58 -19.15 3.88
N GLY A 239 -33.42 -20.38 3.38
CA GLY A 239 -32.41 -20.73 2.37
C GLY A 239 -32.52 -19.96 1.04
N GLY A 240 -31.40 -19.39 0.60
CA GLY A 240 -31.23 -18.78 -0.73
C GLY A 240 -29.78 -18.93 -1.20
N LYS A 241 -29.54 -18.84 -2.52
CA LYS A 241 -28.18 -18.89 -3.08
C LYS A 241 -27.40 -17.62 -2.75
N ALA A 242 -26.29 -17.75 -2.04
CA ALA A 242 -25.30 -16.67 -1.87
C ALA A 242 -24.23 -16.75 -2.97
N HIS A 243 -23.69 -15.61 -3.40
CA HIS A 243 -22.57 -15.55 -4.35
C HIS A 243 -21.24 -15.45 -3.58
N PRO A 244 -20.11 -16.00 -4.07
CA PRO A 244 -18.81 -15.81 -3.41
C PRO A 244 -18.45 -14.33 -3.17
N CYS A 245 -18.80 -13.46 -4.12
CA CYS A 245 -18.68 -12.00 -4.02
C CYS A 245 -19.64 -11.32 -3.03
N ASP A 246 -20.52 -12.04 -2.35
CA ASP A 246 -21.22 -11.51 -1.16
C ASP A 246 -20.30 -11.50 0.08
N TYR A 247 -19.12 -12.16 0.01
CA TYR A 247 -18.17 -12.30 1.12
C TYR A 247 -16.74 -11.83 0.81
N LEU A 248 -16.27 -11.98 -0.44
CA LEU A 248 -14.93 -11.57 -0.86
C LEU A 248 -14.97 -10.87 -2.22
N ASN A 249 -14.45 -9.64 -2.26
CA ASN A 249 -14.34 -8.85 -3.48
C ASN A 249 -12.92 -8.31 -3.60
N PHE A 250 -12.45 -8.17 -4.84
CA PHE A 250 -11.18 -7.54 -5.18
C PHE A 250 -11.46 -6.30 -6.04
N PHE A 251 -10.78 -5.21 -5.73
CA PHE A 251 -10.93 -3.93 -6.41
C PHE A 251 -9.56 -3.37 -6.78
N CYS A 252 -9.53 -2.52 -7.79
CA CYS A 252 -8.41 -1.63 -8.09
C CYS A 252 -8.93 -0.19 -8.16
N LEU A 253 -8.02 0.78 -8.33
CA LEU A 253 -8.39 2.19 -8.51
C LEU A 253 -8.03 2.66 -9.93
N GLY A 254 -8.84 3.54 -10.49
CA GLY A 254 -8.58 4.16 -11.77
C GLY A 254 -9.28 5.50 -11.92
N ASN A 255 -8.72 6.38 -12.73
CA ASN A 255 -9.29 7.68 -13.05
C ASN A 255 -9.46 7.84 -14.56
N ARG A 256 -10.35 8.75 -14.97
CA ARG A 256 -10.56 9.18 -16.35
C ARG A 256 -10.99 10.62 -16.35
N GLU A 257 -10.41 11.44 -17.23
CA GLU A 257 -10.63 12.89 -17.22
C GLU A 257 -10.92 13.44 -18.62
N VAL A 258 -12.02 14.17 -18.78
CA VAL A 258 -12.25 14.96 -20.00
C VAL A 258 -11.18 16.05 -20.14
N ARG A 259 -10.88 16.45 -21.38
CA ARG A 259 -10.04 17.63 -21.62
C ARG A 259 -10.75 18.89 -21.17
N TYR A 260 -10.01 19.83 -20.57
CA TYR A 260 -10.54 21.13 -20.15
C TYR A 260 -9.86 22.31 -20.89
N PRO A 261 -10.51 23.48 -21.00
CA PRO A 261 -9.89 24.66 -21.59
C PRO A 261 -8.67 25.11 -20.78
N GLY A 262 -7.51 25.25 -21.43
CA GLY A 262 -6.26 25.63 -20.77
C GLY A 262 -5.47 24.46 -20.17
N GLU A 263 -5.86 23.21 -20.42
CA GLU A 263 -5.05 22.04 -20.09
C GLU A 263 -3.66 22.09 -20.72
N TYR A 264 -2.65 21.62 -19.98
CA TYR A 264 -1.28 21.49 -20.47
C TYR A 264 -1.21 20.70 -21.79
N ILE A 265 -0.55 21.27 -22.80
CA ILE A 265 -0.33 20.63 -24.09
C ILE A 265 1.14 20.20 -24.17
N PRO A 266 1.45 18.88 -24.14
CA PRO A 266 2.83 18.43 -24.28
C PRO A 266 3.38 18.79 -25.67
N PRO A 267 4.67 19.14 -25.78
CA PRO A 267 5.30 19.52 -27.05
C PRO A 267 5.43 18.34 -28.03
N GLU A 268 5.46 17.12 -27.51
CA GLU A 268 5.58 15.87 -28.25
C GLU A 268 4.40 14.95 -27.98
N ARG A 269 4.22 13.92 -28.82
CA ARG A 269 3.17 12.89 -28.67
C ARG A 269 3.77 11.49 -28.62
N PRO A 270 3.19 10.55 -27.86
CA PRO A 270 3.63 9.17 -27.86
C PRO A 270 3.46 8.51 -29.23
N GLU A 271 4.24 7.46 -29.50
CA GLU A 271 4.18 6.69 -30.75
C GLU A 271 2.76 6.14 -31.00
N PRO A 272 2.13 6.39 -32.17
CA PRO A 272 0.79 5.89 -32.47
C PRO A 272 0.66 4.37 -32.31
N GLY A 273 -0.34 3.93 -31.55
CA GLY A 273 -0.54 2.50 -31.27
C GLY A 273 0.35 1.91 -30.17
N SER A 274 1.16 2.72 -29.48
CA SER A 274 1.74 2.36 -28.18
C SER A 274 0.69 2.37 -27.06
N ASP A 275 1.00 1.71 -25.95
CA ASP A 275 0.17 1.69 -24.73
C ASP A 275 0.00 3.10 -24.15
N TYR A 276 1.08 3.88 -24.12
CA TYR A 276 1.06 5.29 -23.71
C TYR A 276 0.16 6.14 -24.63
N TRP A 277 0.23 5.95 -25.96
CA TRP A 277 -0.67 6.63 -26.89
C TRP A 277 -2.14 6.28 -26.63
N ARG A 278 -2.47 5.00 -26.42
CA ARG A 278 -3.85 4.58 -26.12
C ARG A 278 -4.36 5.18 -24.81
N ALA A 279 -3.58 5.11 -23.73
CA ALA A 279 -3.96 5.71 -22.44
C ALA A 279 -4.15 7.25 -22.54
N GLN A 280 -3.26 7.95 -23.26
CA GLN A 280 -3.37 9.40 -23.48
C GLN A 280 -4.60 9.79 -24.32
N VAL A 281 -4.96 8.99 -25.33
CA VAL A 281 -6.14 9.23 -26.20
C VAL A 281 -7.44 8.86 -25.49
N ASN A 282 -7.49 7.72 -24.79
CA ASN A 282 -8.66 7.25 -24.06
C ASN A 282 -8.82 7.90 -22.68
N ARG A 283 -7.83 8.72 -22.29
CA ARG A 283 -7.85 9.67 -21.17
C ARG A 283 -8.04 9.03 -19.80
N ARG A 284 -7.55 7.81 -19.65
CA ARG A 284 -7.70 6.97 -18.46
C ARG A 284 -6.38 6.35 -18.05
N PHE A 285 -6.23 6.10 -16.76
CA PHE A 285 -5.13 5.30 -16.22
C PHE A 285 -5.51 4.73 -14.85
N LEU A 286 -4.72 3.77 -14.37
CA LEU A 286 -4.86 3.25 -13.01
C LEU A 286 -4.35 4.29 -12.01
N ILE A 287 -5.02 4.42 -10.87
CA ILE A 287 -4.46 5.08 -9.69
C ILE A 287 -3.65 4.01 -8.95
N TYR A 288 -2.37 4.28 -8.71
CA TYR A 288 -1.46 3.26 -8.20
C TYR A 288 -1.63 3.06 -6.69
N VAL A 289 -2.21 1.92 -6.31
CA VAL A 289 -2.43 1.55 -4.91
C VAL A 289 -1.11 1.14 -4.26
N HIS A 290 -0.33 2.12 -3.78
CA HIS A 290 0.90 1.85 -3.02
C HIS A 290 0.67 1.56 -1.53
N SER A 291 -0.57 1.71 -1.03
CA SER A 291 -0.94 1.52 0.37
C SER A 291 -0.64 0.12 0.90
N LYS A 292 -0.10 0.04 2.13
CA LYS A 292 -0.01 -1.20 2.91
C LYS A 292 -0.77 -0.99 4.22
N LEU A 293 -2.09 -1.15 4.12
CA LEU A 293 -3.09 -0.81 5.12
C LEU A 293 -4.06 -1.97 5.30
N MET A 294 -4.43 -2.28 6.55
CA MET A 294 -5.54 -3.15 6.88
C MET A 294 -6.38 -2.51 7.98
N ILE A 295 -7.70 -2.45 7.79
CA ILE A 295 -8.68 -2.02 8.80
C ILE A 295 -9.57 -3.21 9.11
N VAL A 296 -9.74 -3.53 10.38
CA VAL A 296 -10.53 -4.67 10.86
C VAL A 296 -11.64 -4.14 11.76
N ASP A 297 -12.88 -4.50 11.42
CA ASP A 297 -14.11 -4.23 12.16
C ASP A 297 -14.28 -2.75 12.61
N ASP A 298 -13.70 -1.80 11.84
CA ASP A 298 -13.63 -0.34 12.14
C ASP A 298 -12.98 0.02 13.52
N GLU A 299 -12.34 -0.94 14.21
CA GLU A 299 -11.77 -0.80 15.56
C GLU A 299 -10.24 -1.00 15.66
N TYR A 300 -9.63 -1.70 14.70
CA TYR A 300 -8.19 -1.98 14.67
C TYR A 300 -7.61 -1.67 13.30
N VAL A 301 -6.42 -1.07 13.26
CA VAL A 301 -5.72 -0.70 12.02
C VAL A 301 -4.26 -1.14 12.03
N ILE A 302 -3.77 -1.65 10.91
CA ILE A 302 -2.34 -1.87 10.63
C ILE A 302 -1.92 -0.95 9.49
N ILE A 303 -0.86 -0.16 9.70
CA ILE A 303 -0.21 0.68 8.68
C ILE A 303 1.29 0.40 8.70
N GLY A 304 1.92 0.25 7.54
CA GLY A 304 3.36 0.00 7.46
C GLY A 304 3.92 0.04 6.05
N SER A 305 5.13 -0.51 5.89
CA SER A 305 5.82 -0.69 4.62
C SER A 305 5.60 -2.10 4.02
N ALA A 306 5.27 -3.09 4.87
CA ALA A 306 5.11 -4.49 4.49
C ALA A 306 3.97 -4.70 3.49
N ASN A 307 4.30 -5.04 2.25
CA ASN A 307 3.30 -5.54 1.30
C ASN A 307 2.73 -6.86 1.81
N LEU A 308 1.54 -7.20 1.34
CA LEU A 308 1.13 -8.58 1.29
C LEU A 308 1.82 -9.20 0.06
N ASN A 309 3.09 -9.61 0.23
CA ASN A 309 3.95 -10.43 -0.65
C ASN A 309 4.87 -11.32 0.22
N GLN A 310 5.44 -12.40 -0.34
CA GLN A 310 6.35 -13.28 0.38
C GLN A 310 7.65 -12.51 0.73
N ARG A 311 8.16 -11.69 -0.20
CA ARG A 311 9.24 -10.72 0.00
C ARG A 311 9.14 -9.85 1.26
N SER A 312 7.99 -9.24 1.54
CA SER A 312 7.83 -8.25 2.60
C SER A 312 7.63 -8.89 3.97
N LEU A 313 6.78 -9.91 4.08
CA LEU A 313 6.40 -10.41 5.40
C LEU A 313 7.52 -11.27 6.04
N ALA A 314 8.61 -11.59 5.31
CA ALA A 314 9.43 -12.78 5.61
C ALA A 314 10.32 -12.85 6.85
N GLY A 315 10.62 -11.72 7.46
CA GLY A 315 11.71 -11.62 8.42
C GLY A 315 13.09 -11.65 7.75
N ASP A 316 13.34 -12.64 6.86
CA ASP A 316 14.63 -12.93 6.24
C ASP A 316 14.82 -12.39 4.80
N ARG A 317 13.75 -11.87 4.17
CA ARG A 317 13.81 -11.23 2.83
C ARG A 317 13.94 -9.70 2.92
N ASP A 318 12.96 -8.92 2.47
CA ASP A 318 12.98 -7.46 2.62
C ASP A 318 12.71 -7.07 4.09
N THR A 319 13.43 -6.07 4.60
CA THR A 319 13.15 -5.58 5.96
C THR A 319 11.99 -4.60 5.95
N GLU A 320 10.99 -4.82 6.79
CA GLU A 320 9.76 -4.02 6.87
C GLU A 320 9.49 -3.54 8.29
N ILE A 321 8.60 -2.56 8.41
CA ILE A 321 8.07 -2.06 9.68
C ILE A 321 6.58 -1.73 9.52
N ALA A 322 5.81 -1.98 10.57
CA ALA A 322 4.41 -1.59 10.66
C ALA A 322 4.05 -1.22 12.10
N HIS A 323 2.96 -0.50 12.29
CA HIS A 323 2.29 -0.42 13.59
C HIS A 323 0.87 -0.96 13.46
N GLY A 324 0.43 -1.71 14.47
CA GLY A 324 -0.97 -2.04 14.71
C GLY A 324 -1.49 -1.18 15.85
N ALA A 325 -2.69 -0.62 15.72
CA ALA A 325 -3.22 0.36 16.65
C ALA A 325 -4.74 0.24 16.81
N TYR A 326 -5.23 0.50 18.03
CA TYR A 326 -6.65 0.67 18.34
C TYR A 326 -6.86 1.72 19.42
N GLN A 327 -8.09 2.24 19.50
CA GLN A 327 -8.53 3.15 20.55
C GLN A 327 -9.36 2.35 21.57
N PRO A 328 -8.92 2.14 22.82
CA PRO A 328 -9.65 1.33 23.81
C PRO A 328 -11.06 1.84 24.15
N ALA A 329 -11.32 3.13 23.89
CA ALA A 329 -12.64 3.75 24.06
C ALA A 329 -13.64 3.37 22.94
N HIS A 330 -13.15 3.00 21.75
CA HIS A 330 -13.92 2.86 20.51
C HIS A 330 -13.85 1.43 19.93
N LEU A 331 -13.99 0.43 20.80
CA LEU A 331 -14.12 -0.97 20.40
C LEU A 331 -15.59 -1.35 20.18
N ASN A 332 -15.86 -2.32 19.30
CA ASN A 332 -17.21 -2.84 19.11
C ASN A 332 -17.74 -3.53 20.38
N ARG A 333 -18.98 -3.22 20.71
CA ARG A 333 -19.78 -3.86 21.76
C ARG A 333 -21.13 -4.29 21.16
N PRO A 334 -21.87 -5.21 21.78
CA PRO A 334 -23.11 -5.75 21.22
C PRO A 334 -24.14 -4.71 20.76
N ASP A 335 -24.21 -3.56 21.45
CA ASP A 335 -25.16 -2.48 21.18
C ASP A 335 -24.49 -1.16 20.71
N GLU A 336 -23.16 -1.15 20.54
CA GLU A 336 -22.37 0.05 20.26
C GLU A 336 -21.22 -0.30 19.28
N PRO A 337 -21.37 -0.01 17.98
CA PRO A 337 -20.31 -0.27 17.00
C PRO A 337 -19.17 0.72 17.17
N ALA A 338 -17.96 0.35 16.73
CA ALA A 338 -16.79 1.23 16.75
C ALA A 338 -17.01 2.48 15.90
N ARG A 339 -16.88 3.67 16.50
CA ARG A 339 -17.09 4.98 15.85
C ARG A 339 -15.98 6.00 16.16
N GLY A 340 -14.76 5.50 16.42
CA GLY A 340 -13.56 6.31 16.62
C GLY A 340 -12.92 6.81 15.32
N LEU A 341 -11.65 7.21 15.42
CA LEU A 341 -10.83 7.72 14.32
C LEU A 341 -10.56 6.66 13.23
N ILE A 342 -10.56 5.36 13.57
CA ILE A 342 -10.40 4.27 12.58
C ILE A 342 -11.62 4.20 11.66
N TYR A 343 -12.83 4.16 12.23
CA TYR A 343 -14.09 4.32 11.48
C TYR A 343 -14.08 5.59 10.62
N GLY A 344 -13.69 6.73 11.20
CA GLY A 344 -13.60 8.01 10.48
C GLY A 344 -12.65 7.98 9.29
N TYR A 345 -11.46 7.39 9.47
CA TYR A 345 -10.47 7.22 8.41
C TYR A 345 -10.97 6.29 7.29
N ARG A 346 -11.61 5.17 7.66
CA ARG A 346 -12.22 4.24 6.70
C ARG A 346 -13.38 4.88 5.93
N MET A 347 -14.21 5.71 6.58
CA MET A 347 -15.21 6.55 5.91
C MET A 347 -14.56 7.56 4.94
N SER A 348 -13.42 8.17 5.31
CA SER A 348 -12.71 9.12 4.45
C SER A 348 -12.18 8.47 3.17
N LEU A 349 -11.54 7.30 3.28
CA LEU A 349 -11.08 6.52 2.12
C LEU A 349 -12.25 6.10 1.22
N TRP A 350 -13.39 5.73 1.80
CA TRP A 350 -14.59 5.40 1.02
C TRP A 350 -15.20 6.64 0.34
N TYR A 351 -15.18 7.80 1.00
CA TYR A 351 -15.60 9.06 0.38
C TYR A 351 -14.74 9.40 -0.85
N GLU A 352 -13.42 9.29 -0.71
CA GLU A 352 -12.44 9.46 -1.80
C GLU A 352 -12.70 8.48 -2.95
N HIS A 353 -12.80 7.17 -2.67
CA HIS A 353 -12.95 6.16 -3.71
C HIS A 353 -14.35 6.10 -4.37
N PHE A 354 -15.41 6.60 -3.73
CA PHE A 354 -16.78 6.64 -4.30
C PHE A 354 -17.23 8.02 -4.78
N MET A 355 -16.54 9.09 -4.37
CA MET A 355 -16.80 10.50 -4.67
C MET A 355 -18.31 10.85 -4.70
N SER A 356 -18.85 11.10 -5.90
CA SER A 356 -20.21 11.58 -6.09
C SER A 356 -21.29 10.60 -5.64
N HIS A 357 -21.00 9.29 -5.64
CA HIS A 357 -21.94 8.25 -5.19
C HIS A 357 -22.12 8.27 -3.66
N HIS A 358 -21.11 8.75 -2.91
CA HIS A 358 -21.17 8.78 -1.45
C HIS A 358 -22.30 9.68 -0.92
N LYS A 359 -22.61 10.79 -1.61
CA LYS A 359 -23.62 11.79 -1.15
C LYS A 359 -25.04 11.23 -1.04
N HIS A 360 -25.36 10.12 -1.71
CA HIS A 360 -26.68 9.50 -1.72
C HIS A 360 -26.73 8.13 -1.03
N LEU A 361 -25.57 7.56 -0.66
CA LEU A 361 -25.45 6.18 -0.19
C LEU A 361 -24.65 6.03 1.11
N SER A 362 -24.20 7.14 1.73
CA SER A 362 -23.38 7.14 2.95
C SER A 362 -23.91 6.23 4.07
N HIS A 363 -25.24 6.20 4.30
CA HIS A 363 -25.87 5.35 5.33
C HIS A 363 -25.67 3.85 5.10
N VAL A 364 -25.42 3.42 3.86
CA VAL A 364 -25.12 2.03 3.52
C VAL A 364 -23.70 1.65 3.95
N PHE A 365 -22.79 2.62 4.02
CA PHE A 365 -21.36 2.43 4.30
C PHE A 365 -21.02 2.44 5.80
N PHE A 366 -22.03 2.56 6.68
CA PHE A 366 -21.87 2.52 8.14
C PHE A 366 -21.81 1.07 8.68
N GLU A 367 -22.26 0.10 7.88
CA GLU A 367 -22.33 -1.34 8.20
C GLU A 367 -21.67 -2.11 7.04
N PRO A 368 -20.33 -2.04 6.90
CA PRO A 368 -19.60 -2.62 5.77
C PRO A 368 -19.77 -4.14 5.65
N GLU A 369 -20.06 -4.83 6.75
CA GLU A 369 -20.39 -6.25 6.84
C GLU A 369 -21.80 -6.61 6.33
N SER A 370 -22.68 -5.62 6.14
CA SER A 370 -24.03 -5.86 5.66
C SER A 370 -24.04 -6.28 4.18
N LEU A 371 -24.86 -7.28 3.85
CA LEU A 371 -25.04 -7.74 2.47
C LEU A 371 -25.50 -6.61 1.53
N LYS A 372 -26.26 -5.66 2.07
CA LYS A 372 -26.67 -4.43 1.37
C LYS A 372 -25.47 -3.58 1.01
N CYS A 373 -24.50 -3.41 1.91
CA CYS A 373 -23.28 -2.68 1.64
C CYS A 373 -22.42 -3.39 0.59
N VAL A 374 -22.08 -4.65 0.79
CA VAL A 374 -21.22 -5.42 -0.13
C VAL A 374 -21.77 -5.38 -1.57
N ARG A 375 -23.07 -5.63 -1.75
CA ARG A 375 -23.73 -5.59 -3.06
C ARG A 375 -23.82 -4.17 -3.65
N THR A 376 -23.98 -3.15 -2.81
CA THR A 376 -23.99 -1.75 -3.26
C THR A 376 -22.61 -1.31 -3.74
N VAL A 377 -21.55 -1.63 -2.99
CA VAL A 377 -20.16 -1.36 -3.36
C VAL A 377 -19.80 -2.06 -4.68
N LYS A 378 -20.10 -3.36 -4.80
CA LYS A 378 -19.86 -4.14 -6.03
C LYS A 378 -20.54 -3.51 -7.25
N ARG A 379 -21.81 -3.15 -7.14
CA ARG A 379 -22.56 -2.49 -8.22
C ARG A 379 -21.97 -1.13 -8.61
N ILE A 380 -21.59 -0.28 -7.64
CA ILE A 380 -20.96 1.02 -7.96
C ILE A 380 -19.65 0.79 -8.73
N ALA A 381 -18.84 -0.17 -8.30
CA ALA A 381 -17.59 -0.49 -9.00
C ALA A 381 -17.86 -1.00 -10.43
N GLU A 382 -18.86 -1.85 -10.64
CA GLU A 382 -19.29 -2.31 -11.97
C GLU A 382 -19.78 -1.15 -12.86
N ASP A 383 -20.58 -0.22 -12.32
CA ASP A 383 -21.04 0.99 -13.03
C ASP A 383 -19.86 1.93 -13.39
N LEU A 384 -18.85 2.04 -12.50
CA LEU A 384 -17.62 2.81 -12.74
C LEU A 384 -16.72 2.12 -13.78
N TRP A 385 -16.65 0.79 -13.79
CA TRP A 385 -15.92 0.02 -14.82
C TRP A 385 -16.46 0.31 -16.22
N GLN A 386 -17.78 0.28 -16.42
CA GLN A 386 -18.36 0.59 -17.73
C GLN A 386 -17.99 1.99 -18.23
N LYS A 387 -17.92 2.98 -17.31
CA LYS A 387 -17.46 4.34 -17.61
C LYS A 387 -15.95 4.44 -17.83
N PHE A 388 -15.16 3.57 -17.21
CA PHE A 388 -13.72 3.48 -17.41
C PHE A 388 -13.39 2.87 -18.78
N VAL A 389 -14.07 1.78 -19.17
CA VAL A 389 -13.77 1.06 -20.43
C VAL A 389 -14.46 1.64 -21.66
N GLY A 390 -15.63 2.28 -21.53
CA GLY A 390 -16.48 2.69 -22.65
C GLY A 390 -15.87 3.75 -23.60
N ASP A 391 -16.48 3.87 -24.78
CA ASP A 391 -15.95 4.71 -25.88
C ASP A 391 -15.97 6.21 -25.57
N GLU A 392 -16.96 6.70 -24.81
CA GLU A 392 -17.05 8.10 -24.41
C GLU A 392 -16.07 8.43 -23.29
N VAL A 393 -15.22 9.45 -23.49
CA VAL A 393 -14.37 9.99 -22.43
C VAL A 393 -15.21 10.83 -21.48
N VAL A 394 -15.32 10.37 -20.24
CA VAL A 394 -16.04 11.05 -19.15
C VAL A 394 -15.11 11.30 -17.96
N ASN A 395 -15.41 12.29 -17.12
CA ASN A 395 -14.80 12.38 -15.79
C ASN A 395 -15.35 11.24 -14.95
N LEU A 396 -14.48 10.40 -14.35
CA LEU A 396 -14.97 9.27 -13.57
C LEU A 396 -15.64 9.77 -12.26
N PRO A 397 -16.89 9.37 -11.95
CA PRO A 397 -17.65 9.88 -10.80
C PRO A 397 -17.27 9.23 -9.43
N GLY A 398 -16.09 8.63 -9.34
CA GLY A 398 -15.52 7.80 -8.28
C GLY A 398 -14.30 7.06 -8.83
N HIS A 399 -13.49 6.43 -7.98
CA HIS A 399 -12.24 5.77 -8.37
C HIS A 399 -12.23 4.24 -8.23
N LEU A 400 -13.16 3.66 -7.44
CA LEU A 400 -13.20 2.22 -7.20
C LEU A 400 -13.67 1.44 -8.42
N LEU A 401 -12.83 0.56 -8.93
CA LEU A 401 -13.11 -0.37 -10.02
C LEU A 401 -13.05 -1.81 -9.50
N PRO A 402 -13.84 -2.76 -10.03
CA PRO A 402 -13.58 -4.17 -9.80
C PRO A 402 -12.18 -4.50 -10.31
N PHE A 403 -11.46 -5.37 -9.60
CA PHE A 403 -10.31 -6.00 -10.23
C PHE A 403 -10.83 -6.73 -11.50
N PRO A 404 -10.17 -6.65 -12.66
CA PRO A 404 -10.74 -7.09 -13.94
C PRO A 404 -10.85 -8.62 -14.14
N ILE A 405 -11.14 -9.35 -13.06
CA ILE A 405 -11.48 -10.78 -13.03
C ILE A 405 -12.92 -10.93 -12.55
N GLN A 406 -13.70 -11.70 -13.31
CA GLN A 406 -15.03 -12.17 -12.93
C GLN A 406 -14.91 -13.48 -12.14
N VAL A 407 -15.77 -13.64 -11.12
CA VAL A 407 -15.91 -14.87 -10.33
C VAL A 407 -17.29 -15.47 -10.58
N SER A 408 -17.37 -16.76 -10.90
CA SER A 408 -18.65 -17.47 -11.08
C SER A 408 -19.30 -17.89 -9.76
N GLU A 409 -20.58 -18.35 -9.80
CA GLU A 409 -21.24 -18.98 -8.64
C GLU A 409 -20.42 -20.16 -8.07
N ALA A 410 -19.64 -20.85 -8.91
CA ALA A 410 -18.78 -21.98 -8.53
C ALA A 410 -17.36 -21.55 -8.08
N GLY A 411 -17.06 -20.25 -8.04
CA GLY A 411 -15.74 -19.72 -7.69
C GLY A 411 -14.68 -19.83 -8.79
N GLU A 412 -15.09 -20.04 -10.05
CA GLU A 412 -14.18 -20.07 -11.20
C GLU A 412 -13.83 -18.65 -11.66
N LEU A 413 -12.63 -18.45 -12.19
CA LEU A 413 -12.09 -17.13 -12.54
C LEU A 413 -11.97 -16.94 -14.06
N SER A 414 -12.60 -15.89 -14.57
CA SER A 414 -12.48 -15.44 -15.97
C SER A 414 -12.12 -13.96 -16.05
N GLU A 415 -11.61 -13.51 -17.19
CA GLU A 415 -11.31 -12.13 -17.48
C GLU A 415 -12.60 -11.31 -17.64
N LEU A 416 -12.61 -10.08 -17.12
CA LEU A 416 -13.70 -9.12 -17.33
C LEU A 416 -13.61 -8.40 -18.70
N PRO A 417 -12.41 -8.05 -19.22
CA PRO A 417 -12.22 -7.64 -20.61
C PRO A 417 -12.42 -8.81 -21.58
N VAL A 418 -13.15 -8.59 -22.68
CA VAL A 418 -13.45 -9.62 -23.70
C VAL A 418 -12.19 -10.08 -24.45
N ASP A 419 -11.18 -9.23 -24.56
CA ASP A 419 -9.88 -9.53 -25.15
C ASP A 419 -8.85 -10.10 -24.16
N GLY A 420 -9.18 -10.12 -22.85
CA GLY A 420 -8.32 -10.63 -21.79
C GLY A 420 -7.18 -9.70 -21.34
N PHE A 421 -7.08 -8.48 -21.87
CA PHE A 421 -5.98 -7.55 -21.59
C PHE A 421 -6.44 -6.38 -20.70
N PHE A 422 -5.51 -5.78 -19.94
CA PHE A 422 -5.82 -4.52 -19.26
C PHE A 422 -6.13 -3.43 -20.30
N PRO A 423 -7.15 -2.57 -20.07
CA PRO A 423 -7.51 -1.50 -21.00
C PRO A 423 -6.29 -0.68 -21.42
N ASP A 424 -6.22 -0.39 -22.72
CA ASP A 424 -5.11 0.33 -23.38
C ASP A 424 -3.77 -0.42 -23.45
N THR A 425 -3.67 -1.66 -22.99
CA THR A 425 -2.41 -2.45 -23.01
C THR A 425 -2.48 -3.68 -23.91
N LYS A 426 -1.38 -4.44 -23.95
CA LYS A 426 -1.35 -5.87 -24.35
C LYS A 426 -0.97 -6.79 -23.18
N ALA A 427 -1.10 -6.30 -21.94
CA ALA A 427 -0.74 -7.05 -20.74
C ALA A 427 -1.93 -7.93 -20.29
N PRO A 428 -1.77 -9.26 -20.18
CA PRO A 428 -2.87 -10.16 -19.84
C PRO A 428 -3.31 -9.96 -18.39
N VAL A 429 -4.62 -9.91 -18.14
CA VAL A 429 -5.17 -9.63 -16.80
C VAL A 429 -4.80 -10.70 -15.77
N LYS A 430 -4.78 -11.97 -16.17
CA LYS A 430 -4.34 -13.08 -15.30
C LYS A 430 -2.83 -13.16 -15.11
N GLY A 431 -2.05 -12.29 -15.77
CA GLY A 431 -0.61 -12.41 -15.87
C GLY A 431 -0.17 -13.60 -16.72
N GLU A 432 1.14 -13.85 -16.75
CA GLU A 432 1.77 -14.98 -17.43
C GLU A 432 2.88 -15.52 -16.53
N LYS A 433 3.03 -16.85 -16.46
CA LYS A 433 4.10 -17.48 -15.66
C LYS A 433 5.44 -17.27 -16.36
N SER A 434 6.43 -16.76 -15.64
CA SER A 434 7.78 -16.61 -16.20
C SER A 434 8.52 -17.95 -16.21
N GLU A 435 9.04 -18.32 -17.38
CA GLU A 435 10.01 -19.42 -17.55
C GLU A 435 11.46 -19.00 -17.22
N ILE A 436 11.69 -17.71 -16.91
CA ILE A 436 13.03 -17.12 -16.74
C ILE A 436 13.24 -16.59 -15.31
N LEU A 437 12.24 -15.94 -14.72
CA LEU A 437 12.34 -15.37 -13.38
C LEU A 437 11.94 -16.42 -12.32
N PRO A 438 12.86 -16.86 -11.44
CA PRO A 438 12.51 -17.81 -10.38
C PRO A 438 11.53 -17.19 -9.36
N PRO A 439 10.64 -18.00 -8.75
CA PRO A 439 9.62 -17.50 -7.82
C PRO A 439 10.17 -16.64 -6.68
N ILE A 440 11.39 -16.89 -6.18
CA ILE A 440 12.00 -16.10 -5.09
C ILE A 440 12.06 -14.58 -5.36
N LEU A 441 12.15 -14.18 -6.64
CA LEU A 441 12.16 -12.78 -7.06
C LEU A 441 10.77 -12.14 -7.04
N THR A 442 9.77 -12.90 -7.46
CA THR A 442 8.41 -12.45 -7.83
C THR A 442 7.35 -12.78 -6.78
N THR A 443 7.74 -13.46 -5.70
CA THR A 443 6.87 -13.87 -4.59
C THR A 443 6.92 -12.93 -3.41
#